data_AF-A0A1Y0RGR3-F1
#
_entry.id   AF-A0A1Y0RGR3-F1
#
_cell.length_a   1.000
_cell.length_b   1.000
_cell.length_c   1.000
_cell.angle_alpha   90.00
_cell.angle_beta   90.00
_cell.angle_gamma   90.00
#
_symmetry.space_group_name_H-M   'P 1'
#
loop_
_entity.id
_entity.type
_entity.pdbx_description
1 polymer ?
#
loop_
_entity_poly.entity_id
_entity_poly.type
_entity_poly.pdbx_seq_one_letter_code
_entity_poly.pdbx_strand_id
1 'polypeptide(L)' 'MMRIGLKYSLANQPHLEIVGVVEDGFLGVEAVTELHPDVVIMDVGMPHMDGIAATRQIKQALPCVKVVMLNR' A
#
# COMPACT_ATOMS: atom_id res chain seq x y z
N MET A 1 6.26 -5.56 -12.72
CA MET A 1 5.96 -7.01 -12.63
C MET A 1 5.45 -7.43 -11.25
N MET A 2 6.10 -7.04 -10.13
CA MET A 2 5.68 -7.45 -8.77
C MET A 2 4.21 -7.11 -8.45
N ARG A 3 3.72 -5.91 -8.78
CA ARG A 3 2.34 -5.48 -8.50
C ARG A 3 1.27 -6.43 -9.04
N ILE A 4 1.42 -6.90 -10.28
CA ILE A 4 0.45 -7.82 -10.92
C ILE A 4 0.54 -9.20 -10.27
N GLY A 5 1.76 -9.73 -10.07
CA GLY A 5 1.95 -11.03 -9.43
C GLY A 5 1.37 -11.08 -8.01
N LEU A 6 1.58 -10.01 -7.25
CA LEU A 6 1.03 -9.88 -5.90
C LEU A 6 -0.50 -9.78 -5.93
N LYS A 7 -1.07 -8.98 -6.84
CA LYS A 7 -2.54 -8.89 -7.00
C LYS A 7 -3.15 -10.26 -7.27
N TYR A 8 -2.57 -11.06 -8.17
CA TYR A 8 -3.07 -12.41 -8.44
C TYR A 8 -2.90 -13.37 -7.26
N SER A 9 -1.77 -13.30 -6.55
CA SER A 9 -1.52 -14.13 -5.36
C SER A 9 -2.52 -13.85 -4.24
N LEU A 10 -2.85 -12.56 -4.03
CA LEU A 10 -3.78 -12.13 -2.98
C LEU A 10 -5.25 -12.29 -3.37
N ALA A 11 -5.59 -12.16 -4.66
CA ALA A 11 -6.99 -12.27 -5.13
C ALA A 11 -7.65 -13.63 -4.84
N ASN A 12 -6.86 -14.69 -4.64
CA ASN A 12 -7.37 -16.03 -4.31
C ASN A 12 -7.49 -16.29 -2.81
N GLN A 13 -7.19 -15.29 -1.96
CA GLN A 13 -7.30 -15.42 -0.51
C GLN A 13 -8.69 -14.96 -0.04
N PRO A 14 -9.55 -15.86 0.48
CA PRO A 14 -10.96 -15.53 0.79
C PRO A 14 -11.13 -14.55 1.96
N HIS A 15 -10.06 -14.25 2.70
CA HIS A 15 -10.05 -13.35 3.84
C HIS A 15 -9.42 -11.98 3.51
N LEU A 16 -9.01 -11.77 2.25
CA LEU A 16 -8.40 -10.53 1.80
C LEU A 16 -9.24 -9.91 0.70
N GLU A 17 -9.48 -8.61 0.81
CA GLU A 17 -10.09 -7.80 -0.24
C GLU A 17 -9.08 -6.76 -0.71
N ILE A 18 -8.90 -6.66 -2.03
CA ILE A 18 -8.05 -5.63 -2.62
C ILE A 18 -8.92 -4.41 -2.90
N VAL A 19 -8.95 -3.48 -1.94
CA VAL A 19 -9.77 -2.26 -2.03
C VAL A 19 -9.18 -1.19 -2.94
N GLY A 20 -7.89 -1.25 -3.25
CA GLY A 20 -7.23 -0.26 -4.11
C GLY A 20 -5.85 -0.69 -4.59
N VAL A 21 -5.44 -0.13 -5.74
CA VAL A 21 -4.09 -0.30 -6.31
C VAL A 21 -3.65 1.02 -6.91
N VAL A 22 -2.49 1.51 -6.47
CA VAL A 22 -1.91 2.79 -6.92
C VAL A 22 -0.53 2.59 -7.55
N GLU A 23 -0.03 3.63 -8.20
CA GLU A 23 1.24 3.58 -8.94
C GLU A 23 2.42 4.23 -8.24
N ASP A 24 2.16 5.08 -7.24
CA ASP A 24 3.18 5.78 -6.47
C ASP A 24 2.70 6.08 -5.03
N GLY A 25 3.63 6.58 -4.21
CA GLY A 25 3.38 6.83 -2.80
C GLY A 25 2.41 7.99 -2.52
N PHE A 26 2.34 9.04 -3.36
CA PHE A 26 1.43 10.17 -3.15
C PHE A 26 -0.01 9.71 -3.30
N LEU A 27 -0.30 9.03 -4.42
CA LEU A 27 -1.59 8.38 -4.63
C LEU A 27 -1.89 7.35 -3.52
N GLY A 28 -0.86 6.70 -2.98
CA GLY A 28 -1.00 5.80 -1.84
C GLY A 28 -1.52 6.48 -0.57
N VAL A 29 -1.03 7.68 -0.24
CA VAL A 29 -1.50 8.42 0.95
C VAL A 29 -2.96 8.86 0.77
N GLU A 30 -3.32 9.35 -0.41
CA GLU A 30 -4.69 9.74 -0.74
C GLU A 30 -5.64 8.53 -0.68
N ALA A 31 -5.28 7.44 -1.36
CA ALA A 31 -6.09 6.23 -1.42
C ALA A 31 -6.31 5.60 -0.04
N VAL A 32 -5.31 5.63 0.86
CA VAL A 32 -5.46 5.09 2.22
C VAL A 32 -6.44 5.93 3.04
N THR A 33 -6.49 7.24 2.80
CA THR A 33 -7.44 8.15 3.46
C THR A 33 -8.85 7.99 2.92
N GLU A 34 -9.02 7.63 1.65
CA GLU A 34 -10.33 7.41 1.05
C GLU A 34 -10.87 6.00 1.36
N LEU A 35 -10.05 4.98 1.16
CA LEU A 35 -10.45 3.57 1.20
C LEU A 35 -10.37 2.94 2.60
N HIS A 36 -9.70 3.60 3.55
CA HIS A 36 -9.56 3.13 4.93
C HIS A 36 -9.15 1.64 5.07
N PRO A 37 -8.08 1.17 4.40
CA PRO A 37 -7.69 -0.23 4.43
C PRO A 37 -7.13 -0.65 5.80
N ASP A 38 -7.27 -1.93 6.17
CA ASP A 38 -6.62 -2.48 7.36
C ASP A 38 -5.09 -2.60 7.20
N VAL A 39 -4.65 -2.92 5.99
CA VAL A 39 -3.25 -3.15 5.65
C VAL A 39 -2.88 -2.54 4.30
N VAL A 40 -1.71 -1.93 4.25
CA VAL A 40 -1.08 -1.41 3.03
C VAL A 40 0.18 -2.21 2.75
N ILE A 41 0.32 -2.67 1.51
CA ILE A 41 1.58 -3.22 1.01
C ILE A 41 2.30 -2.10 0.27
N MET A 42 3.48 -1.72 0.75
CA MET A 42 4.22 -0.55 0.30
C MET A 42 5.57 -0.98 -0.29
N ASP A 43 5.87 -0.60 -1.52
CA ASP A 43 7.20 -0.80 -2.11
C ASP A 43 8.12 0.34 -1.68
N VAL A 44 9.31 0.02 -1.16
CA VAL A 44 10.32 1.03 -0.79
C VAL A 44 10.88 1.74 -2.03
N GLY A 45 11.00 1.03 -3.15
CA GLY A 45 11.65 1.50 -4.38
C GLY A 45 10.73 2.22 -5.35
N MET A 46 9.62 2.83 -4.89
CA MET A 46 8.69 3.52 -5.78
C MET A 46 9.31 4.76 -6.47
N PRO A 47 8.86 5.09 -7.70
CA PRO A 47 9.16 6.37 -8.32
C PRO A 47 8.54 7.55 -7.55
N HIS A 48 9.15 8.73 -7.67
CA HIS A 48 8.68 10.04 -7.17
C HIS A 48 8.66 10.23 -5.64
N MET A 49 8.12 9.29 -4.85
CA MET A 49 8.13 9.35 -3.39
C MET A 49 8.62 8.04 -2.78
N ASP A 50 9.57 8.16 -1.86
CA ASP A 50 10.07 7.07 -1.03
C ASP A 50 8.91 6.42 -0.24
N GLY A 51 8.77 5.10 -0.34
CA GLY A 51 7.76 4.33 0.39
C GLY A 51 7.86 4.52 1.91
N ILE A 52 9.03 4.87 2.45
CA ILE A 52 9.22 5.22 3.87
C ILE A 52 8.53 6.55 4.19
N ALA A 53 8.68 7.56 3.34
CA ALA A 53 8.03 8.84 3.50
C ALA A 53 6.50 8.71 3.42
N ALA A 54 6.00 7.94 2.44
CA ALA A 54 4.59 7.60 2.32
C ALA A 54 4.05 6.89 3.57
N THR A 55 4.78 5.88 4.05
CA THR A 55 4.44 5.16 5.28
C THR A 55 4.35 6.09 6.49
N ARG A 56 5.29 7.04 6.62
CA ARG A 56 5.27 8.01 7.72
C ARG A 56 4.02 8.89 7.66
N GLN A 57 3.64 9.37 6.48
CA GLN A 57 2.42 10.18 6.31
C GLN A 57 1.16 9.37 6.62
N ILE A 58 1.05 8.15 6.09
CA ILE A 58 -0.06 7.23 6.40
C ILE A 58 -0.17 7.01 7.91
N LYS A 59 0.94 6.77 8.61
CA LYS A 59 0.95 6.54 10.05
C LYS A 59 0.58 7.77 10.88
N GLN A 60 0.87 8.96 10.39
CA GLN A 60 0.47 10.21 11.05
C GLN A 60 -1.03 10.46 10.89
N ALA A 61 -1.59 10.22 9.70
CA ALA A 61 -3.01 10.41 9.43
C ALA A 61 -3.89 9.29 10.03
N LEU A 62 -3.43 8.03 9.91
CA LEU A 62 -4.18 6.83 10.24
C LEU A 62 -3.27 5.82 10.98
N PRO A 63 -3.01 6.03 12.29
CA PRO A 63 -2.08 5.21 13.07
C PRO A 63 -2.41 3.70 13.10
N CYS A 64 -3.70 3.38 12.99
CA CYS A 64 -4.23 2.01 13.05
C CYS A 64 -3.84 1.16 11.85
N VAL A 65 -3.73 1.76 10.66
CA VAL A 65 -3.44 1.07 9.39
C VAL A 65 -2.10 0.35 9.48
N LYS A 66 -2.05 -0.95 9.19
CA LYS A 66 -0.79 -1.71 9.19
C LYS A 66 -0.07 -1.49 7.86
N VAL A 67 1.26 -1.39 7.89
CA VAL A 67 2.04 -1.21 6.67
C VAL A 67 3.09 -2.31 6.59
N VAL A 68 3.11 -3.05 5.50
CA VAL A 68 4.09 -4.09 5.18
C VAL A 68 4.98 -3.58 4.07
N MET A 69 6.26 -3.39 4.38
CA MET A 69 7.25 -2.89 3.44
C MET A 69 7.78 -4.04 2.59
N LEU A 70 7.81 -3.84 1.27
CA LEU A 70 8.49 -4.70 0.31
C LEU A 70 9.82 -4.05 -0.05
N ASN A 71 10.88 -4.84 0.05
CA ASN A 71 12.21 -4.51 -0.45
C ASN A 71 12.66 -5.61 -1.42
N ARG A 72 13.49 -5.25 -2.39
CA ARG A 72 14.04 -6.21 -3.37
C ARG A 72 15.07 -7.14 -2.74
#